data_AF-A0A3C0SLX9-F1
#
_entry.id   AF-A0A3C0SLX9-F1
#
_cell.length_a   1.000
_cell.length_b   1.000
_cell.length_c   1.000
_cell.angle_alpha   90.00
_cell.angle_beta   90.00
_cell.angle_gamma   90.00
#
_symmetry.space_group_name_H-M   'P 1'
#
loop_
_entity.id
_entity.type
_entity.pdbx_description
1 polymer ?
#
loop_
_entity_poly.entity_id
_entity_poly.type
_entity_poly.pdbx_seq_one_letter_code
_entity_poly.pdbx_strand_id
1 'polypeptide(L)'
;MDQVIDGKKETPTVELIDFNNIENNDFLVTRQFVIKGQQETIRPDIVVFINGMPVVVLECKSPFKETKVNENVGKFDGFQQLRRYMNGREANFIEGAERLCYTNFITGILNKYTAFIGTISSGYKHYVEWKDAYPLENKDVFDTQNTPQNILLQGVFKKENLLDIMQNFIVFDVDKENSRKVKKVCRYQQFRAVQKCLKRLENGKTPLGKGGVVWHTQGSGKSLTMVFLARKIRIHKKLFNATIVV
;
A
#
# COMPACT_ATOMS: atom_id res chain seq x y z
N MET A 1 -26.59 15.45 -3.28
CA MET A 1 -28.00 15.71 -2.98
C MET A 1 -28.00 16.81 -1.94
N ASP A 2 -28.62 17.95 -2.22
CA ASP A 2 -28.79 19.00 -1.21
C ASP A 2 -29.61 18.41 -0.05
N GLN A 3 -29.06 18.47 1.17
CA GLN A 3 -29.84 18.15 2.37
C GLN A 3 -30.24 19.47 3.03
N VAL A 4 -31.50 19.54 3.47
CA VAL A 4 -31.97 20.67 4.27
C VAL A 4 -31.76 20.30 5.73
N ILE A 5 -30.74 20.89 6.36
CA ILE A 5 -30.47 20.77 7.79
C ILE A 5 -30.87 22.11 8.41
N ASP A 6 -31.76 22.10 9.40
CA ASP A 6 -32.29 23.30 10.07
C ASP A 6 -32.80 24.41 9.13
N GLY A 7 -33.48 24.02 8.04
CA GLY A 7 -34.06 24.96 7.08
C GLY A 7 -33.07 25.62 6.12
N LYS A 8 -31.78 25.27 6.18
CA LYS A 8 -30.76 25.69 5.22
C LYS A 8 -30.36 24.53 4.31
N LYS A 9 -30.25 24.82 3.01
CA LYS A 9 -29.59 23.90 2.07
C LYS A 9 -28.11 23.87 2.40
N GLU A 10 -27.62 22.74 2.88
CA GLU A 10 -26.20 22.50 3.09
C GLU A 10 -25.71 21.40 2.13
N THR A 11 -24.48 21.56 1.67
CA THR A 11 -23.76 20.55 0.90
C THR A 11 -22.69 19.95 1.79
N PRO A 12 -23.02 18.93 2.61
CA PRO A 12 -22.05 18.36 3.54
C PRO A 12 -20.90 17.73 2.76
N THR A 13 -19.68 17.99 3.21
CA THR A 13 -18.49 17.28 2.71
C THR A 13 -18.49 15.88 3.34
N VAL A 14 -18.56 14.84 2.52
CA VAL A 14 -18.49 13.46 2.98
C VAL A 14 -17.04 12.99 2.96
N GLU A 15 -16.48 12.72 4.14
CA GLU A 15 -15.16 12.11 4.27
C GLU A 15 -15.29 10.58 4.23
N LEU A 16 -14.66 9.95 3.23
CA LEU A 16 -14.71 8.50 3.07
C LEU A 16 -13.79 7.75 4.03
N ILE A 17 -12.68 8.37 4.44
CA ILE A 17 -11.69 7.85 5.39
C ILE A 17 -11.17 9.02 6.22
N ASP A 18 -11.25 8.88 7.54
CA ASP A 18 -10.65 9.83 8.47
C ASP A 18 -9.17 9.46 8.70
N PHE A 19 -8.27 10.17 8.03
CA PHE A 19 -6.82 9.95 8.18
C PHE A 19 -6.24 10.63 9.43
N ASN A 20 -7.00 11.50 10.10
CA ASN A 20 -6.54 12.26 11.27
C ASN A 20 -6.84 11.52 12.58
N ASN A 21 -8.00 10.86 12.65
CA ASN A 21 -8.41 10.03 13.77
C ASN A 21 -8.74 8.61 13.29
N ILE A 22 -7.79 7.70 13.52
CA ILE A 22 -7.85 6.32 13.03
C ILE A 22 -9.08 5.59 13.57
N GLU A 23 -9.44 5.84 14.83
CA GLU A 23 -10.56 5.16 15.51
C GLU A 23 -11.93 5.58 15.00
N ASN A 24 -12.03 6.64 14.18
CA ASN A 24 -13.27 7.02 13.49
C ASN A 24 -13.57 6.13 12.28
N ASN A 25 -12.66 5.24 11.88
CA ASN A 25 -12.86 4.33 10.76
C ASN A 25 -13.20 2.92 11.23
N ASP A 26 -14.08 2.26 10.49
CA ASP A 26 -14.33 0.83 10.62
C ASP A 26 -13.31 0.02 9.81
N PHE A 27 -12.71 -1.00 10.43
CA PHE A 27 -11.71 -1.87 9.82
C PHE A 27 -12.21 -3.31 9.84
N LEU A 28 -12.34 -3.91 8.66
CA LEU A 28 -12.78 -5.29 8.51
C LEU A 28 -11.78 -6.08 7.66
N VAL A 29 -11.36 -7.24 8.16
CA VAL A 29 -10.56 -8.19 7.38
C VAL A 29 -11.40 -9.43 7.12
N THR A 30 -11.48 -9.83 5.86
CA THR A 30 -12.18 -11.04 5.44
C THR A 30 -11.19 -12.08 4.93
N ARG A 31 -11.59 -13.35 5.02
CA ARG A 31 -10.89 -14.48 4.39
C ARG A 31 -11.77 -15.11 3.32
N GLN A 32 -11.18 -15.57 2.23
CA GLN A 32 -11.87 -16.32 1.17
C GLN A 32 -13.14 -15.59 0.67
N PHE A 33 -12.99 -14.29 0.38
CA PHE A 33 -14.09 -13.38 0.11
C PHE A 33 -14.68 -13.64 -1.28
N VAL A 34 -15.91 -14.14 -1.36
CA VAL A 34 -16.53 -14.53 -2.63
C VAL A 34 -17.19 -13.34 -3.30
N ILE A 35 -16.85 -13.08 -4.56
CA ILE A 35 -17.44 -12.01 -5.35
C ILE A 35 -17.94 -12.60 -6.67
N LYS A 36 -19.23 -12.40 -6.94
CA LYS A 36 -19.83 -12.71 -8.23
C LYS A 36 -19.39 -11.64 -9.24
N GLY A 37 -18.52 -12.02 -10.17
CA GLY A 37 -18.20 -11.23 -11.36
C GLY A 37 -19.32 -11.32 -12.39
N GLN A 38 -19.07 -10.77 -13.58
CA GLN A 38 -20.09 -10.74 -14.65
C GLN A 38 -20.36 -12.13 -15.23
N GLN A 39 -19.30 -12.94 -15.42
CA GLN A 39 -19.40 -14.30 -15.95
C GLN A 39 -18.88 -15.32 -14.94
N GLU A 40 -17.75 -15.02 -14.29
CA GLU A 40 -17.13 -15.91 -13.31
C GLU A 40 -17.25 -15.41 -11.87
N THR A 41 -17.08 -16.33 -10.92
CA THR A 41 -16.91 -15.99 -9.50
C THR A 41 -15.44 -15.98 -9.13
N ILE A 42 -15.03 -14.95 -8.39
CA ILE A 42 -13.69 -14.85 -7.82
C ILE A 42 -13.73 -15.02 -6.30
N ARG A 43 -12.59 -15.43 -5.74
CA ARG A 43 -12.44 -15.65 -4.30
C ARG A 43 -11.04 -15.22 -3.83
N PRO A 44 -10.77 -13.91 -3.69
CA PRO A 44 -9.56 -13.45 -3.05
C PRO A 44 -9.33 -14.06 -1.66
N ASP A 45 -8.09 -14.42 -1.35
CA ASP A 45 -7.75 -15.07 -0.08
C ASP A 45 -7.96 -14.16 1.12
N ILE A 46 -7.53 -12.89 1.04
CA ILE A 46 -7.75 -11.89 2.08
C ILE A 46 -8.14 -10.55 1.44
N VAL A 47 -9.17 -9.91 1.96
CA VAL A 47 -9.57 -8.54 1.60
C VAL A 47 -9.68 -7.69 2.84
N VAL A 48 -9.00 -6.54 2.84
CA VAL A 48 -9.06 -5.53 3.90
C VAL A 48 -9.99 -4.42 3.47
N PHE A 49 -10.96 -4.13 4.32
CA PHE A 49 -11.94 -3.07 4.15
C PHE A 49 -11.70 -1.94 5.14
N ILE A 50 -11.91 -0.71 4.67
CA ILE A 50 -12.02 0.49 5.50
C ILE A 50 -13.33 1.18 5.13
N ASN A 51 -14.22 1.39 6.10
CA ASN A 51 -15.54 2.00 5.90
C ASN A 51 -16.33 1.35 4.75
N GLY A 52 -16.27 0.01 4.67
CA GLY A 52 -16.93 -0.79 3.63
C GLY A 52 -16.23 -0.82 2.26
N MET A 53 -15.15 -0.07 2.05
CA MET A 53 -14.40 -0.05 0.79
C MET A 53 -13.28 -1.09 0.79
N PRO A 54 -13.15 -1.97 -0.23
CA PRO A 54 -12.02 -2.88 -0.36
C PRO A 54 -10.75 -2.12 -0.72
N VAL A 55 -9.89 -1.88 0.26
CA VAL A 55 -8.67 -1.07 0.10
C VAL A 55 -7.43 -1.92 -0.16
N VAL A 56 -7.41 -3.18 0.29
CA VAL A 56 -6.30 -4.11 0.02
C VAL A 56 -6.81 -5.50 -0.35
N VAL A 57 -6.15 -6.12 -1.32
CA VAL A 57 -6.41 -7.50 -1.75
C VAL A 57 -5.10 -8.29 -1.68
N LEU A 58 -5.08 -9.38 -0.93
CA LEU A 58 -3.91 -10.24 -0.76
C LEU A 58 -4.21 -11.65 -1.27
N GLU A 59 -3.25 -12.21 -1.98
CA GLU A 59 -3.24 -13.59 -2.46
C GLU A 59 -2.20 -14.40 -1.70
N CYS A 60 -2.61 -15.52 -1.13
CA CYS A 60 -1.76 -16.43 -0.39
C CYS A 60 -1.37 -17.63 -1.28
N LYS A 61 -0.13 -18.07 -1.16
CA LYS A 61 0.40 -19.22 -1.91
C LYS A 61 1.12 -20.16 -0.97
N SER A 62 1.03 -21.45 -1.28
CA SER A 62 1.74 -22.48 -0.52
C SER A 62 3.25 -22.24 -0.65
N PRO A 63 4.00 -22.26 0.45
CA PRO A 63 5.45 -22.16 0.40
C PRO A 63 6.12 -23.40 -0.19
N PHE A 64 5.37 -24.48 -0.44
CA PHE A 64 5.86 -25.78 -0.92
C PHE A 64 5.44 -26.11 -2.35
N LYS A 65 4.86 -25.14 -3.09
CA LYS A 65 4.18 -25.41 -4.37
C LYS A 65 5.10 -25.59 -5.59
N GLU A 66 6.42 -25.51 -5.46
CA GLU A 66 7.36 -25.73 -6.56
C GLU A 66 8.50 -26.67 -6.14
N THR A 67 8.76 -27.69 -6.96
CA THR A 67 9.90 -28.62 -6.86
C THR A 67 11.25 -27.97 -7.19
N LYS A 68 11.29 -26.65 -7.44
CA LYS A 68 12.50 -25.87 -7.69
C LYS A 68 12.67 -24.84 -6.59
N VAL A 69 13.79 -24.97 -5.87
CA VAL A 69 14.26 -24.01 -4.87
C VAL A 69 14.55 -22.68 -5.57
N ASN A 70 13.56 -21.80 -5.66
CA ASN A 70 13.76 -20.46 -6.18
C ASN A 70 13.04 -19.46 -5.27
N GLU A 71 13.65 -18.33 -4.97
CA GLU A 71 13.19 -17.37 -3.93
C GLU A 71 11.81 -16.74 -4.20
N ASN A 72 11.20 -17.00 -5.36
CA ASN A 72 9.92 -16.44 -5.80
C ASN A 72 8.80 -17.50 -5.93
N VAL A 73 8.88 -18.64 -5.23
CA VAL A 73 7.86 -19.72 -5.28
C VAL A 73 6.44 -19.14 -5.16
N GLY A 74 5.59 -19.43 -6.14
CA GLY A 74 4.18 -19.00 -6.15
C GLY A 74 3.94 -17.51 -6.38
N LYS A 75 4.99 -16.66 -6.50
CA LYS A 75 4.81 -15.24 -6.79
C LYS A 75 4.11 -15.03 -8.13
N PHE A 76 4.53 -15.78 -9.17
CA PHE A 76 3.92 -15.67 -10.49
C PHE A 76 2.46 -16.12 -10.47
N ASP A 77 2.15 -17.22 -9.80
CA ASP A 77 0.77 -17.69 -9.62
C ASP A 77 -0.10 -16.67 -8.88
N GLY A 78 0.41 -16.09 -7.78
CA GLY A 78 -0.28 -15.03 -7.05
C GLY A 78 -0.51 -13.79 -7.92
N PHE A 79 0.50 -13.40 -8.71
CA PHE A 79 0.37 -12.32 -9.66
C PHE A 79 -0.71 -12.61 -10.71
N GLN A 80 -0.71 -13.80 -11.32
CA GLN A 80 -1.70 -14.20 -12.32
C GLN A 80 -3.12 -14.25 -11.72
N GLN A 81 -3.26 -14.68 -10.46
CA GLN A 81 -4.54 -14.70 -9.77
C GLN A 81 -5.06 -13.27 -9.49
N LEU A 82 -4.19 -12.36 -9.05
CA LEU A 82 -4.55 -10.94 -8.92
C LEU A 82 -4.94 -10.35 -10.29
N ARG A 83 -4.18 -10.64 -11.35
CA ARG A 83 -4.52 -10.24 -12.73
C ARG A 83 -5.88 -10.77 -13.16
N ARG A 84 -6.22 -12.02 -12.82
CA ARG A 84 -7.55 -12.59 -13.08
C ARG A 84 -8.65 -11.75 -12.43
N TYR A 85 -8.53 -11.40 -11.16
CA TYR A 85 -9.55 -10.61 -10.45
C TYR A 85 -9.81 -9.24 -11.11
N MET A 86 -8.78 -8.69 -11.74
CA MET A 86 -8.78 -7.41 -12.44
C MET A 86 -9.15 -7.49 -13.93
N ASN A 87 -9.51 -8.67 -14.46
CA ASN A 87 -9.61 -8.90 -15.92
C ASN A 87 -8.33 -8.51 -16.70
N GLY A 88 -7.18 -8.62 -16.05
CA GLY A 88 -5.88 -8.23 -16.59
C GLY A 88 -5.13 -9.37 -17.30
N ARG A 89 -5.76 -10.53 -17.52
CA ARG A 89 -5.19 -11.64 -18.30
C ARG A 89 -5.72 -11.57 -19.74
N GLU A 90 -5.01 -12.22 -20.66
CA GLU A 90 -5.46 -12.40 -22.05
C GLU A 90 -6.47 -13.57 -22.11
N ALA A 91 -7.66 -13.35 -21.56
CA ALA A 91 -8.75 -14.31 -21.60
C ALA A 91 -9.82 -13.86 -22.61
N ASN A 92 -10.48 -14.82 -23.26
CA ASN A 92 -11.56 -14.56 -24.22
C ASN A 92 -12.90 -14.19 -23.54
N PHE A 93 -12.94 -14.10 -22.22
CA PHE A 93 -14.14 -13.82 -21.42
C PHE A 93 -13.75 -13.10 -20.10
N ILE A 94 -14.75 -12.57 -19.40
CA ILE A 94 -14.61 -11.76 -18.18
C ILE A 94 -14.49 -12.71 -16.98
N GLU A 95 -13.25 -12.92 -16.53
CA GLU A 95 -12.92 -13.86 -15.45
C GLU A 95 -13.02 -13.26 -14.05
N GLY A 96 -12.97 -11.93 -13.97
CA GLY A 96 -12.76 -11.14 -12.77
C GLY A 96 -14.00 -10.38 -12.29
N ALA A 97 -13.77 -9.53 -11.29
CA ALA A 97 -14.76 -8.61 -10.77
C ALA A 97 -14.09 -7.25 -10.51
N GLU A 98 -13.92 -6.45 -11.56
CA GLU A 98 -13.20 -5.16 -11.52
C GLU A 98 -13.68 -4.18 -10.45
N ARG A 99 -14.96 -4.28 -10.04
CA ARG A 99 -15.52 -3.47 -8.94
C ARG A 99 -14.74 -3.63 -7.63
N LEU A 100 -14.12 -4.79 -7.39
CA LEU A 100 -13.21 -5.02 -6.26
C LEU A 100 -12.05 -4.02 -6.24
N CYS A 101 -11.64 -3.54 -7.42
CA CYS A 101 -10.43 -2.77 -7.61
C CYS A 101 -10.66 -1.25 -7.68
N TYR A 102 -11.92 -0.78 -7.69
CA TYR A 102 -12.25 0.65 -7.83
C TYR A 102 -11.70 1.50 -6.67
N THR A 103 -11.77 0.97 -5.46
CA THR A 103 -11.26 1.62 -4.24
C THR A 103 -9.94 1.01 -3.76
N ASN A 104 -9.31 0.13 -4.53
CA ASN A 104 -8.12 -0.58 -4.09
C ASN A 104 -6.89 0.32 -4.07
N PHE A 105 -6.17 0.34 -2.95
CA PHE A 105 -4.92 1.06 -2.77
C PHE A 105 -3.71 0.15 -3.03
N ILE A 106 -3.76 -1.07 -2.50
CA ILE A 106 -2.63 -2.01 -2.48
C ILE A 106 -3.10 -3.40 -2.90
N THR A 107 -2.24 -4.12 -3.61
CA THR A 107 -2.35 -5.57 -3.79
C THR A 107 -1.10 -6.25 -3.23
N GLY A 108 -1.22 -7.50 -2.80
CA GLY A 108 -0.08 -8.23 -2.25
C GLY A 108 -0.12 -9.73 -2.50
N ILE A 109 1.06 -10.33 -2.46
CA ILE A 109 1.25 -11.77 -2.65
C ILE A 109 2.06 -12.27 -1.47
N LEU A 110 1.52 -13.23 -0.73
CA LEU A 110 2.11 -13.78 0.47
C LEU A 110 2.43 -15.25 0.25
N ASN A 111 3.67 -15.64 0.54
CA ASN A 111 3.99 -17.00 0.93
C ASN A 111 4.77 -16.90 2.25
N LYS A 112 4.82 -17.98 3.04
CA LYS A 112 5.48 -17.97 4.35
C LYS A 112 6.90 -17.39 4.33
N TYR A 113 7.65 -17.51 3.22
CA TYR A 113 9.05 -17.14 3.12
C TYR A 113 9.32 -15.85 2.33
N THR A 114 8.37 -15.33 1.56
CA THR A 114 8.47 -14.09 0.79
C THR A 114 7.11 -13.42 0.67
N ALA A 115 7.11 -12.09 0.71
CA ALA A 115 5.90 -11.31 0.78
C ALA A 115 6.07 -10.02 -0.02
N PHE A 116 5.20 -9.83 -1.01
CA PHE A 116 5.33 -8.80 -2.04
C PHE A 116 4.15 -7.84 -2.00
N ILE A 117 4.43 -6.57 -2.30
CA ILE A 117 3.44 -5.50 -2.48
C ILE A 117 3.49 -4.97 -3.91
N GLY A 118 2.32 -4.66 -4.44
CA GLY A 118 2.10 -3.95 -5.69
C GLY A 118 0.80 -3.13 -5.64
N THR A 119 0.32 -2.77 -6.82
CA THR A 119 -0.97 -2.10 -7.02
C THR A 119 -1.70 -2.77 -8.19
N ILE A 120 -2.92 -2.31 -8.45
CA ILE A 120 -3.70 -2.71 -9.64
C ILE A 120 -3.00 -2.42 -10.97
N SER A 121 -2.07 -1.45 -11.01
CA SER A 121 -1.29 -1.10 -12.21
C SER A 121 0.08 -1.79 -12.27
N SER A 122 0.48 -2.52 -11.22
CA SER A 122 1.81 -3.14 -11.17
C SER A 122 1.93 -4.32 -12.14
N GLY A 123 2.95 -4.28 -13.00
CA GLY A 123 3.45 -5.47 -13.69
C GLY A 123 4.20 -6.41 -12.74
N TYR A 124 4.46 -7.65 -13.17
CA TYR A 124 5.08 -8.70 -12.34
C TYR A 124 6.38 -8.25 -11.65
N LYS A 125 7.27 -7.56 -12.38
CA LYS A 125 8.55 -7.04 -11.87
C LYS A 125 8.39 -5.95 -10.79
N HIS A 126 7.20 -5.34 -10.70
CA HIS A 126 6.90 -4.27 -9.75
C HIS A 126 6.21 -4.76 -8.48
N TYR A 127 5.92 -6.06 -8.37
CA TYR A 127 5.64 -6.68 -7.08
C TYR A 127 6.98 -6.90 -6.36
N VAL A 128 7.26 -6.08 -5.36
CA VAL A 128 8.55 -6.04 -4.66
C VAL A 128 8.38 -6.46 -3.21
N GLU A 129 9.41 -7.09 -2.67
CA GLU A 129 9.38 -7.56 -1.28
C GLU A 129 9.35 -6.39 -0.29
N TRP A 130 8.62 -6.57 0.80
CA TRP A 130 8.63 -5.67 1.95
C TRP A 130 9.44 -6.29 3.09
N LYS A 131 10.62 -5.74 3.39
CA LYS A 131 11.62 -6.37 4.29
C LYS A 131 11.85 -5.61 5.60
N ASP A 132 10.98 -4.67 5.97
CA ASP A 132 11.20 -3.82 7.14
C ASP A 132 9.88 -3.53 7.87
N ALA A 133 9.82 -3.87 9.15
CA ALA A 133 8.64 -3.73 10.00
C ALA A 133 8.53 -2.35 10.69
N TYR A 134 9.27 -1.33 10.22
CA TYR A 134 9.30 0.00 10.81
C TYR A 134 7.89 0.51 11.19
N PRO A 135 7.68 1.04 12.42
CA PRO A 135 8.70 1.46 13.39
C PRO A 135 9.27 0.35 14.29
N LEU A 136 8.77 -0.88 14.18
CA LEU A 136 9.35 -2.02 14.89
C LEU A 136 10.69 -2.41 14.28
N GLU A 137 11.61 -2.95 15.08
CA GLU A 137 12.74 -3.68 14.52
C GLU A 137 12.26 -5.06 14.08
N ASN A 138 12.83 -5.59 12.98
CA ASN A 138 12.42 -6.89 12.45
C ASN A 138 12.54 -8.04 13.46
N LYS A 139 13.43 -7.92 14.44
CA LYS A 139 13.62 -8.93 15.50
C LYS A 139 12.46 -8.95 16.51
N ASP A 140 11.73 -7.83 16.63
CA ASP A 140 10.64 -7.60 17.59
C ASP A 140 9.26 -7.86 16.97
N VAL A 141 9.22 -8.32 15.72
CA VAL A 141 8.00 -8.72 15.03
C VAL A 141 7.37 -9.89 15.79
N PHE A 142 6.08 -9.78 16.14
CA PHE A 142 5.37 -10.81 16.88
C PHE A 142 5.26 -12.11 16.05
N ASP A 143 5.17 -13.25 16.75
CA ASP A 143 5.19 -14.63 16.24
C ASP A 143 6.59 -15.20 15.92
N THR A 144 6.84 -16.40 16.46
CA THR A 144 8.14 -17.02 16.79
C THR A 144 9.04 -17.38 15.61
N GLN A 145 8.60 -17.19 14.37
CA GLN A 145 9.36 -17.55 13.17
C GLN A 145 9.71 -16.36 12.26
N ASN A 146 9.62 -15.10 12.73
CA ASN A 146 10.08 -13.86 12.06
C ASN A 146 10.17 -13.96 10.53
N THR A 147 9.03 -14.24 9.91
CA THR A 147 8.99 -14.53 8.48
C THR A 147 8.88 -13.24 7.68
N PRO A 148 9.34 -13.20 6.42
CA PRO A 148 9.08 -12.08 5.53
C PRO A 148 7.58 -11.75 5.38
N GLN A 149 6.71 -12.75 5.48
CA GLN A 149 5.26 -12.53 5.59
C GLN A 149 4.88 -11.71 6.82
N ASN A 150 5.35 -12.10 8.01
CA ASN A 150 5.03 -11.38 9.26
C ASN A 150 5.65 -9.98 9.28
N ILE A 151 6.84 -9.80 8.71
CA ILE A 151 7.49 -8.49 8.54
C ILE A 151 6.62 -7.56 7.69
N LEU A 152 6.13 -8.04 6.54
CA LEU A 152 5.23 -7.27 5.69
C LEU A 152 3.91 -6.97 6.41
N LEU A 153 3.29 -7.98 7.04
CA LEU A 153 2.00 -7.83 7.72
C LEU A 153 2.09 -6.77 8.84
N GLN A 154 3.09 -6.86 9.71
CA GLN A 154 3.22 -5.91 10.82
C GLN A 154 3.81 -4.56 10.38
N GLY A 155 4.63 -4.53 9.33
CA GLY A 155 5.19 -3.29 8.77
C GLY A 155 4.18 -2.47 7.96
N VAL A 156 3.22 -3.10 7.29
CA VAL A 156 2.27 -2.42 6.39
C VAL A 156 0.87 -2.35 6.97
N PHE A 157 0.39 -3.42 7.61
CA PHE A 157 -1.01 -3.56 8.01
C PHE A 157 -1.29 -3.17 9.46
N LYS A 158 -0.31 -2.59 10.16
CA LYS A 158 -0.62 -1.77 11.34
C LYS A 158 -1.51 -0.61 10.88
N LYS A 159 -2.63 -0.33 11.56
CA LYS A 159 -3.64 0.66 11.11
C LYS A 159 -3.02 2.00 10.73
N GLU A 160 -2.10 2.51 11.56
CA GLU A 160 -1.37 3.77 11.34
C GLU A 160 -0.55 3.72 10.05
N ASN A 161 0.21 2.64 9.84
CA ASN A 161 1.07 2.49 8.67
C ASN A 161 0.24 2.32 7.41
N LEU A 162 -0.85 1.54 7.44
CA LEU A 162 -1.71 1.33 6.29
C LEU A 162 -2.34 2.66 5.84
N LEU A 163 -2.92 3.42 6.79
CA LEU A 163 -3.49 4.73 6.49
C LEU A 163 -2.45 5.74 6.00
N ASP A 164 -1.26 5.77 6.62
CA ASP A 164 -0.18 6.65 6.17
C ASP A 164 0.28 6.27 4.75
N ILE A 165 0.42 4.99 4.45
CA ILE A 165 0.78 4.51 3.11
C ILE A 165 -0.28 4.92 2.09
N MET A 166 -1.55 4.69 2.41
CA MET A 166 -2.68 5.05 1.55
C MET A 166 -2.75 6.54 1.27
N GLN A 167 -2.54 7.36 2.30
CA GLN A 167 -2.63 8.81 2.19
C GLN A 167 -1.40 9.41 1.53
N ASN A 168 -0.20 8.91 1.81
CA ASN A 168 1.04 9.66 1.57
C ASN A 168 2.07 8.95 0.70
N PHE A 169 1.96 7.64 0.51
CA PHE A 169 2.98 6.84 -0.16
C PHE A 169 2.49 6.17 -1.44
N ILE A 170 1.46 6.75 -2.06
CA ILE A 170 0.98 6.38 -3.39
C ILE A 170 1.08 7.60 -4.31
N VAL A 171 1.68 7.39 -5.49
CA VAL A 171 1.68 8.37 -6.58
C VAL A 171 1.03 7.77 -7.81
N PHE A 172 0.52 8.66 -8.66
CA PHE A 172 0.11 8.33 -10.00
C PHE A 172 1.08 8.98 -10.97
N ASP A 173 1.59 8.19 -11.90
CA ASP A 173 2.54 8.62 -12.91
C ASP A 173 1.98 8.26 -14.29
N VAL A 174 2.56 8.82 -15.36
CA VAL A 174 2.23 8.42 -16.73
C VAL A 174 3.37 7.56 -17.24
N ASP A 175 3.05 6.32 -17.61
CA ASP A 175 3.99 5.43 -18.27
C ASP A 175 4.37 6.02 -19.62
N LYS A 176 5.68 6.26 -19.83
CA LYS A 176 6.20 6.93 -21.01
C LYS A 176 6.05 6.11 -22.28
N GLU A 177 5.97 4.77 -22.16
CA GLU A 177 5.94 3.88 -23.33
C GLU A 177 4.54 3.78 -23.93
N ASN A 178 3.50 3.81 -23.11
CA ASN A 178 2.12 3.58 -23.54
C ASN A 178 1.14 4.70 -23.14
N SER A 179 1.64 5.80 -22.55
CA SER A 179 0.86 6.94 -22.06
C SER A 179 -0.26 6.59 -21.08
N ARG A 180 -0.19 5.43 -20.40
CA ARG A 180 -1.18 5.02 -19.40
C ARG A 180 -0.84 5.58 -18.03
N LYS A 181 -1.87 6.02 -17.31
CA LYS A 181 -1.73 6.38 -15.90
C LYS A 181 -1.48 5.13 -15.07
N VAL A 182 -0.36 5.10 -14.34
CA VAL A 182 0.05 3.97 -13.49
C VAL A 182 0.04 4.40 -12.02
N LYS A 183 -0.56 3.57 -11.18
CA LYS A 183 -0.50 3.71 -9.72
C LYS A 183 0.79 3.06 -9.19
N LYS A 184 1.55 3.78 -8.36
CA LYS A 184 2.78 3.29 -7.74
C LYS A 184 2.69 3.46 -6.23
N VAL A 185 2.96 2.38 -5.50
CA VAL A 185 3.13 2.39 -4.04
C VAL A 185 4.61 2.43 -3.70
N CYS A 186 4.97 3.05 -2.57
CA CYS A 186 6.35 3.12 -2.11
C CYS A 186 6.96 1.73 -1.83
N ARG A 187 8.29 1.71 -1.76
CA ARG A 187 9.08 0.58 -1.25
C ARG A 187 9.41 0.81 0.24
N TYR A 188 9.66 -0.27 0.98
CA TYR A 188 9.92 -0.21 2.43
C TYR A 188 11.04 0.78 2.81
N GLN A 189 12.13 0.86 2.03
CA GLN A 189 13.22 1.80 2.32
C GLN A 189 12.81 3.26 2.14
N GLN A 190 11.88 3.56 1.22
CA GLN A 190 11.35 4.91 1.00
C GLN A 190 10.44 5.30 2.17
N PHE A 191 9.52 4.40 2.56
CA PHE A 191 8.67 4.58 3.74
C PHE A 191 9.52 4.87 4.99
N ARG A 192 10.45 3.97 5.31
CA ARG A 192 11.35 4.10 6.46
C ARG A 192 12.17 5.39 6.43
N ALA A 193 12.74 5.75 5.28
CA ALA A 193 13.54 6.97 5.16
C ALA A 193 12.71 8.21 5.47
N VAL A 194 11.52 8.33 4.89
CA VAL A 194 10.62 9.48 5.12
C VAL A 194 10.20 9.58 6.58
N GLN A 195 9.79 8.47 7.20
CA GLN A 195 9.39 8.48 8.61
C GLN A 195 10.56 8.88 9.53
N LYS A 196 11.78 8.39 9.27
CA LYS A 196 12.98 8.78 10.03
C LYS A 196 13.34 10.25 9.83
N CYS A 197 13.20 10.78 8.60
CA CYS A 197 13.40 12.20 8.30
C CYS A 197 12.42 13.08 9.08
N LEU A 198 11.12 12.78 9.05
CA LEU A 198 10.12 13.52 9.81
C LEU A 198 10.40 13.47 11.31
N LYS A 199 10.71 12.30 11.85
CA LYS A 199 11.07 12.15 13.27
C LYS A 199 12.27 13.03 13.66
N ARG A 200 13.28 13.16 12.80
CA ARG A 200 14.42 14.09 13.04
C ARG A 200 14.00 15.55 12.92
N LEU A 201 13.20 15.92 11.92
CA LEU A 201 12.73 17.29 11.73
C LEU A 201 11.88 17.78 12.92
N GLU A 202 11.04 16.90 13.47
CA GLU A 202 10.18 17.20 14.62
C GLU A 202 10.94 17.26 15.95
N ASN A 203 11.85 16.32 16.20
CA ASN A 203 12.50 16.17 17.50
C ASN A 203 13.86 16.89 17.60
N GLY A 204 14.45 17.25 16.46
CA GLY A 204 15.73 17.93 16.40
C GLY A 204 15.67 19.33 17.00
N LYS A 205 16.58 19.64 17.93
CA LYS A 205 16.67 20.96 18.58
C LYS A 205 17.67 21.92 17.91
N THR A 206 18.62 21.37 17.15
CA THR A 206 19.68 22.13 16.46
C THR A 206 19.58 21.92 14.94
N PRO A 207 20.17 22.81 14.12
CA PRO A 207 20.23 22.61 12.66
C PRO A 207 20.79 21.24 12.27
N LEU A 208 21.88 20.81 12.92
CA LEU A 208 22.47 19.49 12.70
C LEU A 208 21.53 18.35 13.15
N GLY A 209 20.81 18.54 14.26
CA GLY A 209 19.84 17.56 14.77
C GLY A 209 18.60 17.40 13.88
N LYS A 210 18.18 18.47 13.19
CA LYS A 210 17.07 18.46 12.22
C LYS A 210 17.51 17.97 10.83
N GLY A 211 18.76 18.23 10.45
CA GLY A 211 19.34 17.82 9.18
C GLY A 211 19.76 16.34 9.13
N GLY A 212 20.23 15.89 7.97
CA GLY A 212 20.73 14.54 7.77
C GLY A 212 20.93 14.21 6.30
N VAL A 213 21.51 13.04 6.02
CA VAL A 213 21.73 12.53 4.66
C VAL A 213 20.99 11.21 4.51
N VAL A 214 20.18 11.08 3.45
CA VAL A 214 19.56 9.82 3.05
C VAL A 214 20.37 9.22 1.91
N TRP A 215 21.11 8.16 2.18
CA TRP A 215 21.88 7.47 1.15
C TRP A 215 21.05 6.36 0.50
N HIS A 216 20.97 6.41 -0.83
CA HIS A 216 20.22 5.49 -1.67
C HIS A 216 21.12 4.93 -2.78
N THR A 217 20.99 3.65 -3.11
CA THR A 217 21.57 3.07 -4.33
C THR A 217 20.90 3.62 -5.59
N GLN A 218 21.58 3.58 -6.75
CA GLN A 218 21.00 3.98 -8.04
C GLN A 218 19.78 3.13 -8.38
N GLY A 219 18.75 3.72 -8.99
CA GLY A 219 17.51 3.01 -9.34
C GLY A 219 16.56 2.66 -8.18
N SER A 220 16.90 3.01 -6.93
CA SER A 220 16.05 2.71 -5.76
C SER A 220 14.83 3.63 -5.59
N GLY A 221 14.65 4.60 -6.48
CA GLY A 221 13.52 5.55 -6.45
C GLY A 221 13.74 6.76 -5.53
N LYS A 222 14.93 7.35 -5.54
CA LYS A 222 15.28 8.57 -4.76
C LYS A 222 14.28 9.71 -4.95
N SER A 223 13.93 10.03 -6.19
CA SER A 223 12.99 11.11 -6.50
C SER A 223 11.60 10.87 -5.90
N LEU A 224 11.14 9.61 -5.87
CA LEU A 224 9.90 9.27 -5.19
C LEU A 224 10.00 9.46 -3.67
N THR A 225 11.12 9.10 -3.06
CA THR A 225 11.36 9.40 -1.63
C THR A 225 11.22 10.91 -1.35
N MET A 226 11.76 11.76 -2.22
CA MET A 226 11.65 13.22 -2.09
C MET A 226 10.20 13.69 -2.21
N VAL A 227 9.44 13.16 -3.18
CA VAL A 227 8.01 13.48 -3.34
C VAL A 227 7.22 13.09 -2.09
N PHE A 228 7.44 11.89 -1.56
CA PHE A 228 6.77 11.43 -0.34
C PHE A 228 7.13 12.27 0.88
N LEU A 229 8.41 12.62 1.05
CA LEU A 229 8.85 13.51 2.12
C LEU A 229 8.20 14.90 2.00
N ALA A 230 8.22 15.49 0.81
CA ALA A 230 7.63 16.80 0.55
C ALA A 230 6.13 16.80 0.85
N ARG A 231 5.40 15.78 0.40
CA ARG A 231 3.97 15.60 0.69
C ARG A 231 3.72 15.52 2.20
N LYS A 232 4.47 14.67 2.90
CA LYS A 232 4.35 14.51 4.36
C LYS A 232 4.64 15.82 5.10
N ILE A 233 5.69 16.57 4.72
CA ILE A 233 6.00 17.87 5.32
C ILE A 233 4.83 18.85 5.14
N ARG A 234 4.25 18.93 3.93
CA ARG A 234 3.16 19.86 3.61
C ARG A 234 1.88 19.64 4.43
N ILE A 235 1.54 18.38 4.72
CA ILE A 235 0.35 18.06 5.53
C ILE A 235 0.64 18.02 7.03
N HIS A 236 1.91 18.09 7.44
CA HIS A 236 2.29 17.96 8.84
C HIS A 236 2.03 19.26 9.61
N LYS A 237 1.23 19.18 10.68
CA LYS A 237 0.77 20.34 11.47
C LYS A 237 1.88 21.27 11.97
N LYS A 238 3.09 20.75 12.22
CA LYS A 238 4.25 21.55 12.69
C LYS A 238 5.20 22.00 11.59
N LEU A 239 5.09 21.45 10.38
CA LEU A 239 6.08 21.64 9.30
C LEU A 239 5.45 22.18 8.00
N PHE A 240 4.14 22.40 7.95
CA PHE A 240 3.42 22.79 6.73
C PHE A 240 3.93 24.09 6.08
N ASN A 241 4.53 24.98 6.88
CA ASN A 241 5.11 26.26 6.45
C ASN A 241 6.60 26.15 6.05
N ALA A 242 7.19 24.95 6.07
CA ALA A 242 8.57 24.76 5.66
C ALA A 242 8.75 25.00 4.16
N THR A 243 9.81 25.71 3.80
CA THR A 243 10.27 25.85 2.41
C THR A 243 10.90 24.54 1.95
N ILE A 244 10.42 24.00 0.83
CA ILE A 244 10.96 22.80 0.22
C ILE A 244 11.75 23.21 -1.02
N VAL A 245 13.01 22.81 -1.08
CA VAL A 245 13.91 23.02 -2.21
C VAL A 245 14.26 21.65 -2.79
N VAL A 246 14.10 21.49 -4.10
CA VAL A 246 14.33 20.25 -4.87
C VAL A 246 15.40 20.50 -5.91
#